data_AF-A0AAN7RHC4-F1
#
_entry.id   AF-A0AAN7RHC4-F1
#
_cell.length_a   1.000
_cell.length_b   1.000
_cell.length_c   1.000
_cell.angle_alpha   90.00
_cell.angle_beta   90.00
_cell.angle_gamma   90.00
#
_symmetry.space_group_name_H-M   'P 1'
#
loop_
_entity.id
_entity.type
_entity.pdbx_description
1 polymer ?
#
loop_
_entity_poly.entity_id
_entity_poly.type
_entity_poly.pdbx_seq_one_letter_code
_entity_poly.pdbx_strand_id
1 'polypeptide(L)' 'MGGFARIYNNKIIILVNDAEKGNDIDLQEAQKILELAEANVRKAKGKRQTIEANLALRRARTRVEASNAIS' A
#
# COMPACT_ATOMS: atom_id res chain seq x y z
N MET A 1 -2.72 2.97 -4.44
CA MET A 1 -2.93 1.68 -5.12
C MET A 1 -3.56 1.99 -6.44
N GLY A 2 -2.87 1.73 -7.54
CA GLY A 2 -3.33 2.09 -8.87
C GLY A 2 -2.38 1.55 -9.91
N GLY A 3 -2.93 1.16 -11.05
CA GLY A 3 -2.20 0.58 -12.15
C GLY A 3 -3.14 -0.05 -13.18
N PHE A 4 -2.55 -0.61 -14.22
CA PHE A 4 -3.23 -1.31 -15.29
C PHE A 4 -2.61 -2.69 -15.45
N ALA A 5 -3.44 -3.69 -15.67
CA ALA A 5 -3.00 -5.02 -16.05
C ALA A 5 -3.48 -5.33 -17.47
N ARG A 6 -2.59 -5.82 -18.32
CA ARG A 6 -2.91 -6.34 -19.64
C ARG A 6 -2.54 -7.82 -19.69
N ILE A 7 -3.47 -8.63 -20.18
CA ILE A 7 -3.29 -10.07 -20.38
C ILE A 7 -3.39 -10.35 -21.88
N TYR A 8 -2.37 -10.98 -22.45
CA TYR A 8 -2.34 -11.34 -23.87
C TYR A 8 -1.33 -12.45 -24.15
N ASN A 9 -1.69 -13.47 -24.94
CA ASN A 9 -0.82 -14.58 -25.35
C ASN A 9 0.01 -15.17 -24.20
N ASN A 10 -0.64 -15.56 -23.09
CA ASN A 10 -0.02 -16.09 -21.88
C ASN A 10 1.03 -15.15 -21.23
N LYS A 11 1.02 -13.86 -21.58
CA LYS A 11 1.83 -12.82 -20.95
C LYS A 11 0.92 -11.89 -20.16
N ILE A 12 1.34 -11.59 -18.94
CA ILE A 12 0.70 -10.62 -18.06
C ILE A 12 1.67 -9.45 -17.89
N ILE A 13 1.22 -8.24 -18.23
CA ILE A 13 1.98 -7.01 -18.05
C ILE A 13 1.21 -6.16 -17.05
N ILE A 14 1.87 -5.78 -15.95
CA ILE A 14 1.31 -4.93 -14.91
C ILE A 14 2.09 -3.63 -14.91
N LEU A 15 1.39 -2.52 -15.16
CA LEU A 15 1.93 -1.17 -15.07
C LEU A 15 1.38 -0.51 -13.80
N VAL A 16 2.24 -0.29 -12.82
CA VAL A 16 1.87 0.30 -11.52
C VAL A 16 2.81 1.45 -11.20
N ASN A 17 2.34 2.39 -10.39
CA ASN A 17 3.15 3.53 -9.98
C ASN A 17 4.24 3.16 -8.98
N ASP A 18 4.02 2.09 -8.21
CA ASP A 18 4.93 1.63 -7.16
C ASP A 18 4.69 0.14 -6.91
N ALA A 19 5.75 -0.62 -6.64
CA ALA A 19 5.71 -2.06 -6.40
C ALA A 19 6.89 -2.50 -5.52
N GLU A 20 6.60 -3.43 -4.60
CA GLU A 20 7.57 -4.02 -3.70
C GLU A 20 7.32 -5.54 -3.66
N LYS A 21 8.37 -6.36 -3.56
CA LYS A 21 8.20 -7.80 -3.37
C LYS A 21 7.92 -8.04 -1.90
N GLY A 22 6.91 -8.86 -1.58
CA GLY A 22 6.54 -9.06 -0.18
C GLY A 22 7.65 -9.66 0.70
N ASN A 23 8.57 -10.45 0.12
CA ASN A 23 9.76 -10.97 0.82
C ASN A 23 10.76 -9.90 1.21
N ASP A 24 10.76 -8.76 0.50
CA ASP A 24 11.68 -7.66 0.77
C ASP A 24 11.06 -6.68 1.80
N ILE A 25 9.80 -6.89 2.21
CA ILE A 25 9.10 -6.05 3.18
C ILE A 25 9.53 -6.41 4.60
N ASP A 26 10.15 -5.45 5.29
CA ASP A 26 10.36 -5.52 6.74
C ASP A 26 9.02 -5.33 7.49
N LEU A 27 8.61 -6.36 8.23
CA LEU A 27 7.34 -6.37 8.97
C LEU A 27 7.29 -5.31 10.07
N GLN A 28 8.40 -5.06 10.77
CA GLN A 28 8.46 -4.07 11.85
C GLN A 28 8.34 -2.65 11.29
N GLU A 29 9.03 -2.37 10.18
CA GLU A 29 8.93 -1.10 9.48
C GLU A 29 7.51 -0.87 8.95
N ALA A 30 6.92 -1.90 8.32
CA ALA A 30 5.56 -1.84 7.79
C ALA A 30 4.52 -1.56 8.88
N GLN A 31 4.66 -2.20 10.05
CA GLN A 31 3.78 -1.98 11.19
C GLN A 31 3.90 -0.55 11.75
N LYS A 32 5.13 -0.03 11.86
CA LYS A 32 5.36 1.36 12.29
C LYS A 32 4.75 2.37 11.32
N ILE A 33 4.86 2.13 10.01
CA ILE A 33 4.26 2.98 8.97
C ILE A 33 2.73 2.94 9.06
N LEU A 34 2.14 1.78 9.34
CA LEU A 34 0.70 1.64 9.55
C LEU A 34 0.21 2.50 10.73
N GLU A 35 0.87 2.44 11.88
CA GLU A 35 0.51 3.24 13.05
C GLU A 35 0.59 4.75 12.76
N LEU A 36 1.64 5.20 12.07
CA LEU A 36 1.77 6.59 11.64
C LEU A 36 0.66 7.00 10.68
N ALA A 37 0.31 6.14 9.72
CA ALA A 37 -0.78 6.40 8.78
C ALA A 37 -2.14 6.51 9.47
N GLU A 38 -2.41 5.67 10.48
CA GLU A 38 -3.63 5.74 11.29
C GLU A 38 -3.71 7.04 12.10
N ALA A 39 -2.60 7.45 12.71
CA ALA A 39 -2.51 8.72 13.41
C ALA A 39 -2.73 9.91 12.45
N ASN A 40 -2.22 9.84 11.23
CA ASN A 40 -2.38 10.89 10.22
C ASN A 40 -3.82 11.00 9.72
N VAL A 41 -4.54 9.88 9.55
CA VAL A 41 -5.97 9.89 9.21
C VAL A 41 -6.79 10.59 10.30
N ARG A 42 -6.48 10.35 11.59
CA ARG A 42 -7.15 11.02 12.71
C ARG A 42 -6.91 12.54 12.74
N LYS A 43 -5.75 12.99 12.25
CA LYS A 43 -5.37 14.41 12.22
C LYS A 43 -5.81 15.14 10.95
N ALA A 44 -6.08 14.41 9.86
CA ALA A 44 -6.41 14.99 8.57
C ALA A 44 -7.71 15.80 8.62
N LYS A 45 -7.67 17.05 8.13
CA LYS A 45 -8.83 17.94 8.08
C LYS A 45 -9.10 18.39 6.65
N GLY A 46 -10.37 18.36 6.26
CA GLY A 46 -10.80 18.76 4.93
C GLY A 46 -10.64 17.65 3.87
N LYS A 47 -11.42 17.76 2.79
CA LYS A 47 -11.64 16.66 1.84
C LYS A 47 -10.37 16.11 1.22
N ARG A 48 -9.44 16.98 0.79
CA ARG A 48 -8.20 16.56 0.12
C ARG A 48 -7.27 15.79 1.06
N GLN A 49 -7.01 16.33 2.25
CA GLN A 49 -6.14 15.68 3.23
C GLN A 49 -6.70 14.34 3.69
N THR A 50 -8.02 14.24 3.87
CA THR A 50 -8.67 12.97 4.22
C THR A 50 -8.51 11.93 3.12
N ILE A 51 -8.61 12.31 1.84
CA ILE A 51 -8.40 11.39 0.70
C ILE A 51 -6.95 10.90 0.66
N GLU A 52 -5.98 11.81 0.78
CA GLU A 52 -4.56 11.47 0.76
C GLU A 52 -4.17 10.58 1.96
N ALA A 53 -4.65 10.91 3.17
CA ALA A 53 -4.39 10.12 4.37
C ALA A 53 -5.04 8.73 4.29
N ASN A 54 -6.27 8.61 3.78
CA ASN A 54 -6.92 7.32 3.57
C ASN A 54 -6.19 6.46 2.52
N LEU A 55 -5.65 7.08 1.47
CA LEU A 55 -4.85 6.38 0.47
C LEU A 55 -3.54 5.85 1.08
N ALA A 56 -2.87 6.66 1.91
CA ALA A 56 -1.67 6.24 2.63
C ALA A 56 -1.97 5.10 3.62
N LEU A 57 -3.08 5.19 4.35
CA LEU A 57 -3.53 4.13 5.26
C LEU A 57 -3.78 2.82 4.53
N ARG A 58 -4.48 2.85 3.38
CA ARG A 58 -4.72 1.65 2.57
C ARG A 58 -3.41 1.02 2.10
N ARG A 59 -2.43 1.83 1.65
CA ARG A 59 -1.11 1.33 1.26
C ARG A 59 -0.37 0.66 2.42
N ALA A 60 -0.34 1.30 3.59
CA ALA A 60 0.35 0.76 4.76
C ALA A 60 -0.25 -0.57 5.22
N ARG A 61 -1.59 -0.69 5.22
CA ARG A 61 -2.29 -1.95 5.53
C ARG A 61 -1.91 -3.07 4.57
N THR A 62 -1.97 -2.80 3.26
CA THR A 62 -1.59 -3.80 2.26
C THR A 62 -0.12 -4.21 2.37
N ARG A 63 0.78 -3.29 2.75
CA ARG A 63 2.21 -3.61 2.96
C ARG A 63 2.39 -4.65 4.09
N VAL A 64 1.70 -4.46 5.22
CA VAL A 64 1.70 -5.42 6.34
C VAL A 64 1.09 -6.77 5.93
N GLU A 65 -0.07 -6.75 5.26
CA GLU A 65 -0.73 -7.97 4.78
C GLU A 65 0.14 -8.74 3.79
N ALA A 66 0.83 -8.07 2.87
CA ALA A 66 1.71 -8.68 1.88
C ALA A 66 2.94 -9.34 2.51
N SER A 67 3.49 -8.76 3.59
CA SER A 67 4.59 -9.37 4.35
C SER A 67 4.11 -10.64 5.07
N ASN A 68 2.94 -10.59 5.71
CA ASN A 68 2.36 -11.75 6.41
C ASN A 68 1.96 -12.89 5.47
N ALA A 69 1.54 -12.59 4.23
CA ALA A 69 1.08 -13.60 3.28
C ALA A 69 2.19 -14.52 2.75
N ILE A 70 3.46 -14.19 3.00
CA ILE A 70 4.61 -14.98 2.54
C ILE A 70 5.33 -15.69 3.70
N SER A 71 4.88 -15.46 4.93
CA SER A 71 5.43 -16.11 6.12
C SER A 71 4.85 -17.51 6.36
#